data_AF-A0A9W8IVM4-F1
#
_entry.id   AF-A0A9W8IVM4-F1
#
_cell.length_a   1.000
_cell.length_b   1.000
_cell.length_c   1.000
_cell.angle_alpha   90.00
_cell.angle_beta   90.00
_cell.angle_gamma   90.00
#
_symmetry.space_group_name_H-M   'P 1'
#
loop_
_entity.id
_entity.type
_entity.pdbx_description
1 polymer ?
#
loop_
_entity_poly.entity_id
_entity_poly.type
_entity_poly.pdbx_seq_one_letter_code
_entity_poly.pdbx_strand_id
1 'polypeptide(L)'
;MGIDIERHHVKKGARTAPKSEDPYLLLLVKLYRFLARRTDSKFNKVDIIPKPFESSELIYSIFRIAKEIHHAMEDEIYGAIGLPYTTR
;
A
#
# COMPACT_ATOMS: atom_id res chain seq x y z
N MET A 1 -35.64 -21.75 -16.82
CA MET A 1 -35.29 -20.33 -16.58
C MET A 1 -33.80 -20.20 -16.83
N GLY A 2 -33.41 -19.51 -17.90
CA GLY A 2 -32.00 -19.30 -18.25
C GLY A 2 -31.42 -18.22 -17.37
N ILE A 3 -30.37 -18.54 -16.62
CA ILE A 3 -29.65 -17.56 -15.80
C ILE A 3 -28.60 -16.94 -16.70
N ASP A 4 -28.77 -15.65 -16.97
CA ASP A 4 -27.80 -14.83 -17.67
C ASP A 4 -26.63 -14.48 -16.73
N ILE A 5 -25.42 -14.79 -17.17
CA ILE A 5 -24.18 -14.80 -16.40
C ILE A 5 -23.13 -13.98 -17.18
N GLU A 6 -23.51 -12.80 -17.67
CA GLU A 6 -22.62 -11.95 -18.47
C GLU A 6 -21.37 -11.45 -17.72
N ARG A 7 -21.27 -11.65 -16.38
CA ARG A 7 -20.14 -11.14 -15.55
C ARG A 7 -19.68 -12.06 -14.41
N HIS A 8 -19.66 -13.40 -14.56
CA HIS A 8 -19.27 -14.28 -13.45
C HIS A 8 -17.78 -14.35 -13.09
N HIS A 9 -16.88 -13.68 -13.81
CA HIS A 9 -15.45 -13.67 -13.49
C HIS A 9 -15.02 -12.35 -12.85
N VAL A 10 -15.48 -12.09 -11.62
CA VAL A 10 -14.85 -11.07 -10.78
C VAL A 10 -13.49 -11.61 -10.36
N LYS A 11 -12.44 -11.23 -11.10
CA LYS A 11 -11.06 -11.60 -10.77
C LYS A 11 -10.70 -11.01 -9.41
N LYS A 12 -10.61 -11.87 -8.39
CA LYS A 12 -10.03 -11.47 -7.09
C LYS A 12 -8.52 -11.35 -7.29
N GLY A 13 -8.07 -10.12 -7.57
CA GLY A 13 -6.65 -9.80 -7.80
C GLY A 13 -5.82 -9.72 -6.51
N ALA A 14 -6.45 -9.77 -5.34
CA ALA A 14 -5.77 -9.73 -4.07
C ALA A 14 -5.18 -11.11 -3.72
N ARG A 15 -3.86 -11.15 -3.53
CA ARG A 15 -3.18 -12.35 -3.05
C ARG A 15 -3.59 -12.59 -1.59
N THR A 16 -3.92 -13.83 -1.25
CA THR A 16 -4.33 -14.18 0.14
C THR A 16 -3.14 -14.62 1.00
N ALA A 17 -2.02 -14.96 0.37
CA ALA A 17 -0.78 -15.41 1.01
C ALA A 17 0.46 -14.86 0.29
N PRO A 18 1.58 -14.67 1.01
CA PRO A 18 2.86 -14.31 0.42
C PRO A 18 3.42 -15.46 -0.45
N LYS A 19 4.26 -15.11 -1.44
CA LYS A 19 4.92 -16.08 -2.32
C LYS A 19 6.11 -16.78 -1.64
N SER A 20 6.75 -16.10 -0.69
CA SER A 20 8.01 -16.51 -0.07
C SER A 20 7.77 -17.33 1.20
N GLU A 21 8.62 -18.32 1.43
CA GLU A 21 8.61 -19.19 2.62
C GLU A 21 9.46 -18.64 3.79
N ASP A 22 9.97 -17.41 3.68
CA ASP A 22 10.77 -16.77 4.73
C ASP A 22 9.95 -16.61 6.03
N PRO A 23 10.40 -17.19 7.16
CA PRO A 23 9.68 -17.13 8.43
C PRO A 23 9.48 -15.69 8.96
N TYR A 24 10.41 -14.77 8.70
CA TYR A 24 10.29 -13.38 9.16
C TYR A 24 9.17 -12.65 8.44
N LEU A 25 9.05 -12.88 7.12
CA LEU A 25 7.99 -12.29 6.31
C LEU A 25 6.61 -12.81 6.75
N LEU A 26 6.51 -14.10 7.05
CA LEU A 26 5.27 -14.72 7.53
C LEU A 26 4.81 -14.13 8.87
N LEU A 27 5.75 -13.87 9.79
CA LEU A 27 5.45 -13.21 11.07
C LEU A 27 4.93 -11.79 10.87
N LEU A 28 5.57 -11.02 9.99
CA LEU A 28 5.16 -9.64 9.68
C LEU A 28 3.75 -9.60 9.08
N VAL A 29 3.48 -10.44 8.08
CA VAL A 29 2.15 -10.56 7.47
C VAL A 29 1.10 -10.95 8.51
N LYS A 30 1.43 -11.86 9.44
CA LYS A 30 0.51 -12.29 10.49
C LYS A 30 0.16 -11.16 11.46
N LEU A 31 1.17 -10.39 11.89
CA LEU A 31 0.98 -9.25 12.79
C LEU A 31 0.09 -8.18 12.14
N TYR A 32 0.40 -7.78 10.92
CA TYR A 32 -0.35 -6.72 10.28
C TYR A 32 -1.74 -7.15 9.83
N ARG A 33 -1.93 -8.42 9.43
CA ARG A 33 -3.28 -8.95 9.16
C ARG A 33 -4.16 -8.93 10.41
N PHE A 34 -3.56 -9.11 11.60
CA PHE A 34 -4.26 -8.96 12.87
C PHE A 34 -4.63 -7.48 13.13
N LEU A 35 -3.68 -6.56 12.97
CA LEU A 35 -3.90 -5.13 13.16
C LEU A 35 -4.93 -4.56 12.19
N ALA A 36 -4.88 -4.92 10.90
CA ALA A 36 -5.78 -4.42 9.86
C ALA A 36 -7.27 -4.69 10.11
N ARG A 37 -7.59 -5.74 10.89
CA ARG A 37 -8.98 -6.07 11.28
C ARG A 37 -9.43 -5.35 12.55
N ARG A 38 -8.49 -4.88 13.36
CA ARG A 38 -8.73 -4.27 14.67
C ARG A 38 -8.57 -2.76 14.66
N THR A 39 -7.91 -2.21 13.65
CA THR A 39 -7.66 -0.77 13.50
C THR A 39 -8.21 -0.25 12.18
N ASP A 40 -8.72 0.98 12.19
CA ASP A 40 -9.22 1.65 10.97
C ASP A 40 -8.17 2.45 10.22
N SER A 41 -6.91 2.38 10.65
CA SER A 41 -5.79 3.03 9.98
C SER A 41 -5.64 2.53 8.54
N LYS A 42 -5.61 3.48 7.59
CA LYS A 42 -5.38 3.19 6.17
C LYS A 42 -4.03 2.51 5.94
N PHE A 43 -3.02 2.82 6.76
CA PHE A 43 -1.67 2.23 6.68
C PHE A 43 -1.70 0.71 6.89
N ASN A 44 -2.49 0.22 7.86
CA ASN A 44 -2.55 -1.20 8.18
C ASN A 44 -3.44 -1.98 7.19
N LYS A 45 -4.36 -1.30 6.49
CA LYS A 45 -5.25 -1.88 5.47
C LYS A 45 -4.58 -2.04 4.10
N VAL A 46 -3.47 -1.33 3.84
CA VAL A 46 -2.66 -1.57 2.64
C VAL A 46 -2.12 -2.99 2.73
N ASP A 47 -2.48 -3.83 1.75
CA ASP A 47 -2.04 -5.23 1.68
C ASP A 47 -0.51 -5.31 1.72
N ILE A 48 0.05 -5.74 2.85
CA ILE A 48 1.50 -5.83 3.12
C ILE A 48 2.19 -6.96 2.38
N ILE A 49 1.50 -7.61 1.44
CA ILE A 49 2.17 -8.56 0.56
C ILE A 49 3.17 -7.74 -0.23
N PRO A 50 4.49 -7.94 0.00
CA PRO A 50 5.49 -7.17 -0.70
C PRO A 50 5.20 -7.36 -2.19
N LYS A 51 5.05 -6.26 -2.92
CA LYS A 51 5.14 -6.35 -4.37
C LYS A 51 6.45 -7.09 -4.65
N PRO A 52 6.49 -8.13 -5.50
CA PRO A 52 7.75 -8.74 -5.89
C PRO A 52 8.64 -7.59 -6.38
N PHE A 53 9.70 -7.34 -5.61
CA PHE A 53 10.61 -6.24 -5.84
C PHE A 53 11.50 -6.65 -7.02
N GLU A 54 11.19 -6.15 -8.21
CA GLU A 54 12.06 -6.25 -9.38
C GLU A 54 13.31 -5.40 -9.08
N SER A 55 14.49 -6.02 -9.09
CA SER A 55 15.76 -5.42 -8.66
C SER A 55 16.16 -4.15 -9.43
N SER A 56 15.57 -3.91 -10.61
CA SER A 56 15.80 -2.73 -11.44
C SER A 56 15.00 -1.49 -11.00
N GLU A 57 13.98 -1.63 -10.15
CA GLU A 57 13.07 -0.52 -9.78
C GLU A 57 13.45 0.16 -8.45
N LEU A 58 14.48 -0.30 -7.73
CA LEU A 58 14.68 0.02 -6.31
C LEU A 58 16.03 0.64 -5.98
N ILE A 59 16.36 1.73 -6.65
CA ILE A 59 17.35 2.66 -6.11
C ILE A 59 16.66 4.02 -5.99
N TYR A 60 15.93 4.21 -4.88
CA TYR A 60 15.50 5.54 -4.49
C TYR A 60 16.70 6.28 -3.90
N SER A 61 17.06 7.40 -4.51
CA SER A 61 18.08 8.29 -3.95
C SER A 61 17.58 8.88 -2.61
N ILE A 62 18.48 9.02 -1.64
CA ILE A 62 18.22 9.72 -0.37
C ILE A 62 17.61 11.11 -0.64
N PHE A 63 18.05 11.77 -1.71
CA PHE A 63 17.49 13.05 -2.15
C PHE A 63 16.00 12.96 -2.50
N ARG A 64 15.57 11.89 -3.18
CA ARG A 64 14.17 11.68 -3.54
C ARG A 64 13.30 11.45 -2.31
N ILE A 65 13.80 10.66 -1.36
CA ILE A 65 13.13 10.42 -0.07
C ILE A 65 13.01 11.74 0.72
N ALA A 66 14.09 12.52 0.81
CA ALA A 66 14.06 13.81 1.50
C ALA A 66 13.07 14.80 0.86
N LYS A 67 12.99 14.82 -0.48
CA LYS A 67 12.03 15.66 -1.22
C LYS A 67 10.58 15.24 -0.95
N GLU A 68 10.28 13.93 -0.94
CA GLU A 68 8.93 13.43 -0.62
C GLU A 68 8.54 13.73 0.82
N ILE A 69 9.45 13.60 1.78
CA ILE A 69 9.19 13.94 3.18
C ILE A 69 8.90 15.44 3.33
N HIS A 70 9.70 16.30 2.68
CA HIS A 70 9.47 17.75 2.69
C HIS A 70 8.09 18.11 2.13
N HIS A 71 7.72 17.49 1.00
CA HIS A 71 6.43 17.70 0.38
C HIS A 71 5.28 17.27 1.30
N ALA A 72 5.35 16.07 1.88
CA ALA A 72 4.32 15.57 2.78
C ALA A 72 4.13 16.45 4.03
N MET A 73 5.23 16.98 4.60
CA MET A 73 5.18 17.86 5.76
C MET A 73 4.53 19.20 5.41
N GLU A 74 4.82 19.75 4.23
CA GLU A 74 4.18 20.96 3.74
C GLU A 74 2.71 20.73 3.38
N ASP A 75 2.34 19.59 2.81
CA ASP A 75 0.95 19.25 2.50
C ASP A 75 0.09 19.13 3.77
N GLU A 76 0.64 18.58 4.87
CA GLU A 76 -0.02 18.57 6.16
C GLU A 76 -0.18 19.97 6.74
N ILE A 77 0.84 20.83 6.60
CA ILE A 77 0.79 22.22 7.06
C ILE A 77 -0.21 23.02 6.22
N TYR A 78 -0.03 23.09 4.90
CA TYR A 78 -0.87 23.82 3.96
C TYR A 78 -2.31 23.28 3.90
N GLY A 79 -2.48 21.97 4.06
CA GLY A 79 -3.79 21.32 4.22
C GLY A 79 -4.51 21.72 5.51
N ALA A 80 -3.78 21.98 6.61
CA ALA A 80 -4.36 22.45 7.86
C ALA A 80 -4.78 23.95 7.81
N ILE A 81 -4.08 24.77 7.01
CA ILE A 81 -4.41 26.19 6.76
C ILE A 81 -5.31 26.40 5.51
N GLY A 82 -5.69 25.33 4.80
CA GLY A 82 -6.65 25.38 3.70
C GLY A 82 -6.15 26.03 2.40
N LEU A 83 -4.83 26.07 2.18
CA LEU A 83 -4.22 26.64 0.97
C LEU A 83 -3.69 25.53 0.06
N PRO A 84 -4.05 25.47 -1.23
CA PRO A 84 -3.49 24.47 -2.14
C PRO A 84 -2.03 24.82 -2.47
N TYR A 85 -1.14 23.87 -2.26
CA TYR A 85 0.24 23.95 -2.73
C TYR A 85 0.29 23.63 -4.24
N THR A 86 1.07 24.40 -4.99
CA THR A 86 1.31 24.17 -6.42
C THR A 86 2.77 23.78 -6.62
N THR A 87 3.02 22.51 -6.94
CA THR A 87 4.37 22.01 -7.22
C THR A 87 4.68 22.27 -8.70
N ARG A 88 5.65 23.15 -8.98
CA ARG A 88 6.33 23.20 -10.29
C ARG A 88 7.55 22.30 -10.29
#